data_AF-A0A1Y2M482-F1
#
_entry.id   AF-A0A1Y2M482-F1
#
_cell.length_a   1.000
_cell.length_b   1.000
_cell.length_c   1.000
_cell.angle_alpha   90.00
_cell.angle_beta   90.00
_cell.angle_gamma   90.00
#
_symmetry.space_group_name_H-M   'P 1'
#
loop_
_entity.id
_entity.type
_entity.pdbx_description
1 polymer ?
#
loop_
_entity_poly.entity_id
_entity_poly.type
_entity_poly.pdbx_seq_one_letter_code
_entity_poly.pdbx_strand_id
1 'polypeptide(L)'
;MVGHPYVHAILVAITSRNAGAVRTRTVASALYNMTVQAGSIISQNIYREDDKPLYRRGNKVLLAICAYNFVLFVGAKIFYVTVNKKREAVWNSMSREDKETYLQTTKDEGNKRLDFRFAH
;
A
#
# COMPACT_ATOMS: atom_id res chain seq x y z
N MET A 1 -9.98 -5.18 24.09
CA MET A 1 -8.94 -4.88 23.08
C MET A 1 -7.72 -5.76 23.30
N VAL A 2 -7.81 -7.08 23.07
CA VAL A 2 -6.64 -7.98 23.04
C VAL A 2 -7.10 -9.17 22.18
N GLY A 3 -6.45 -9.46 21.04
CA GLY A 3 -6.71 -10.71 20.31
C GLY A 3 -6.89 -10.64 18.79
N HIS A 4 -6.85 -9.47 18.16
CA HIS A 4 -6.74 -9.38 16.70
C HIS A 4 -5.51 -8.55 16.34
N PRO A 5 -4.67 -9.00 15.38
CA PRO A 5 -3.59 -8.16 14.86
C PRO A 5 -4.23 -6.84 14.41
N TYR A 6 -3.77 -5.72 14.95
CA TYR A 6 -4.28 -4.41 14.57
C TYR A 6 -3.73 -4.07 13.18
N VAL A 7 -4.35 -4.65 12.15
CA VAL A 7 -3.97 -4.54 10.74
C VAL A 7 -3.83 -3.07 10.34
N HIS A 8 -4.62 -2.19 10.96
CA HIS A 8 -4.55 -0.75 10.77
C HIS A 8 -3.17 -0.16 11.07
N ALA A 9 -2.54 -0.52 12.19
CA ALA A 9 -1.18 -0.04 12.50
C ALA A 9 -0.14 -0.58 11.49
N ILE A 10 -0.30 -1.84 11.05
CA ILE A 10 0.58 -2.43 10.06
C ILE A 10 0.48 -1.67 8.72
N LEU A 11 -0.74 -1.37 8.26
CA LEU A 11 -0.96 -0.62 7.02
C LEU A 11 -0.44 0.82 7.10
N VAL A 12 -0.65 1.51 8.22
CA VAL A 12 -0.08 2.85 8.45
C VAL A 12 1.44 2.80 8.45
N ALA A 13 2.04 1.81 9.12
CA ALA A 13 3.49 1.64 9.16
C ALA A 13 4.10 1.38 7.77
N ILE A 14 3.48 0.50 6.97
CA ILE A 14 3.91 0.22 5.59
C ILE A 14 3.78 1.48 4.73
N THR A 15 2.66 2.19 4.82
CA THR A 15 2.43 3.45 4.09
C THR A 15 3.50 4.48 4.44
N SER A 16 3.80 4.61 5.74
CA SER A 16 4.82 5.52 6.26
C SER A 16 6.24 5.17 5.80
N ARG A 17 6.56 3.87 5.73
CA ARG A 17 7.84 3.35 5.26
C ARG A 17 8.04 3.56 3.76
N ASN A 18 6.98 3.37 2.97
CA ASN A 18 7.05 3.42 1.50
C ASN A 18 6.81 4.82 0.89
N ALA A 19 6.37 5.80 1.68
CA ALA A 19 6.08 7.16 1.22
C ALA A 19 7.29 7.96 0.72
N GLY A 20 8.51 7.61 1.14
CA GLY A 20 9.75 8.21 0.65
C GLY A 20 10.07 9.64 1.12
N ALA A 21 9.08 10.46 1.45
CA ALA A 21 9.27 11.82 1.96
C ALA A 21 8.27 12.15 3.09
N VAL A 22 8.63 13.09 3.98
CA VAL A 22 7.79 13.49 5.14
C VAL A 22 6.44 14.02 4.67
N ARG A 23 6.42 14.88 3.64
CA ARG A 23 5.18 15.42 3.05
C ARG A 23 4.26 14.29 2.55
N THR A 24 4.83 13.35 1.79
CA THR A 24 4.08 12.21 1.25
C THR A 24 3.55 11.31 2.37
N ARG A 25 4.31 11.11 3.45
CA ARG A 25 3.90 10.33 4.62
C ARG A 25 2.69 10.95 5.31
N THR A 26 2.68 12.27 5.54
CA THR A 26 1.56 12.95 6.20
C THR A 26 0.29 12.87 5.37
N VAL A 27 0.38 13.15 4.07
CA VAL A 27 -0.78 13.08 3.16
C VAL A 27 -1.30 11.65 3.04
N ALA A 28 -0.41 10.67 2.92
CA ALA A 28 -0.82 9.26 2.80
C ALA A 28 -1.50 8.74 4.08
N SER A 29 -1.01 9.12 5.27
CA SER A 29 -1.67 8.77 6.53
C SER A 29 -3.06 9.40 6.67
N ALA A 30 -3.24 10.66 6.27
CA ALA A 30 -4.53 11.31 6.29
C ALA A 30 -5.53 10.63 5.33
N LEU A 31 -5.10 10.35 4.10
CA LEU A 31 -5.91 9.62 3.10
C LEU A 31 -6.31 8.23 3.59
N TYR A 32 -5.39 7.50 4.19
CA TYR A 32 -5.66 6.19 4.75
C TYR A 32 -6.76 6.25 5.82
N ASN A 33 -6.66 7.18 6.78
CA ASN A 33 -7.67 7.33 7.83
C ASN A 33 -9.04 7.74 7.29
N MET A 34 -9.10 8.63 6.29
CA MET A 34 -10.37 9.00 5.65
C MET A 34 -11.00 7.82 4.89
N THR A 35 -10.18 7.02 4.22
CA THR A 35 -10.64 5.83 3.48
C THR A 35 -11.21 4.76 4.42
N VAL A 36 -10.56 4.54 5.58
CA VAL A 36 -11.06 3.61 6.60
C VAL A 36 -12.41 4.09 7.15
N GLN A 37 -12.56 5.38 7.44
CA GLN A 37 -13.83 5.94 7.90
C GLN A 37 -14.93 5.81 6.85
N ALA A 38 -14.65 6.15 5.59
CA ALA A 38 -15.60 5.98 4.49
C ALA A 38 -16.01 4.50 4.31
N GLY A 39 -15.06 3.57 4.41
CA GLY A 39 -15.32 2.13 4.37
C GLY A 39 -16.25 1.66 5.49
N SER A 40 -16.12 2.22 6.70
CA SER A 40 -17.01 1.93 7.83
C SER A 40 -18.44 2.42 7.59
N ILE A 41 -18.62 3.56 6.92
CA ILE A 41 -19.96 4.07 6.57
C ILE A 41 -20.59 3.17 5.49
N ILE A 42 -19.80 2.77 4.50
CA ILE A 42 -20.27 1.87 3.43
C ILE A 42 -20.66 0.51 4.02
N SER A 43 -19.86 -0.05 4.94
CA SER A 43 -20.12 -1.38 5.52
C SER A 43 -21.44 -1.46 6.27
N GLN A 44 -21.83 -0.37 6.95
CA GLN A 44 -23.14 -0.25 7.62
C GLN A 44 -24.32 -0.31 6.64
N ASN A 45 -24.10 -0.02 5.36
CA ASN A 45 -25.13 0.01 4.31
C ASN A 45 -25.09 -1.22 3.37
N ILE A 46 -24.18 -2.18 3.60
CA ILE A 46 -24.06 -3.39 2.76
C ILE A 46 -25.27 -4.32 2.94
N TYR A 47 -25.72 -4.51 4.18
CA TYR A 47 -26.93 -5.28 4.46
C TYR A 47 -28.14 -4.35 4.46
N ARG A 48 -29.09 -4.65 3.59
CA ARG A 48 -30.31 -3.87 3.45
C ARG A 48 -31.52 -4.72 3.78
N GLU A 49 -32.57 -4.06 4.28
CA GLU A 49 -33.78 -4.74 4.74
C GLU A 49 -34.55 -5.42 3.60
N ASP A 50 -34.44 -4.91 2.37
CA ASP A 50 -35.04 -5.48 1.16
C ASP A 50 -34.41 -6.81 0.73
N ASP A 51 -33.24 -7.16 1.27
CA ASP A 51 -32.51 -8.40 0.95
C ASP A 51 -32.71 -9.50 2.02
N LYS A 52 -33.61 -9.27 3.00
CA LYS A 52 -34.03 -10.28 3.99
C LYS A 52 -34.78 -11.43 3.31
N PRO A 53 -34.68 -12.69 3.79
CA PRO A 53 -33.85 -13.17 4.91
C PRO A 53 -32.47 -13.73 4.47
N LEU A 54 -32.25 -13.96 3.17
CA LEU A 54 -31.07 -14.67 2.66
C LEU A 54 -29.86 -13.76 2.36
N TYR A 55 -30.05 -12.44 2.31
CA TYR A 55 -29.02 -11.41 2.12
C TYR A 55 -28.02 -11.71 0.99
N ARG A 56 -28.51 -12.20 -0.16
CA ARG A 56 -27.66 -12.67 -1.26
C ARG A 56 -26.84 -11.54 -1.88
N ARG A 57 -27.37 -10.31 -1.93
CA ARG A 57 -26.65 -9.14 -2.46
C ARG A 57 -25.54 -8.73 -1.51
N GLY A 58 -25.82 -8.64 -0.21
CA GLY A 58 -24.82 -8.32 0.81
C GLY A 58 -23.65 -9.31 0.79
N ASN A 59 -23.95 -10.61 0.79
CA ASN A 59 -22.94 -11.66 0.75
C ASN A 59 -22.10 -11.65 -0.53
N LYS A 60 -22.72 -11.38 -1.70
CA LYS A 60 -22.00 -11.24 -2.97
C LYS A 60 -21.02 -10.06 -2.95
N VAL A 61 -21.43 -8.92 -2.38
CA VAL A 61 -20.55 -7.75 -2.25
C VAL A 61 -19.38 -8.05 -1.32
N LEU A 62 -19.61 -8.71 -0.18
CA LEU A 62 -18.53 -9.10 0.74
C LEU A 62 -17.52 -10.05 0.09
N LEU A 63 -17.99 -11.06 -0.66
CA LEU A 63 -17.11 -11.95 -1.41
C LEU A 63 -16.31 -11.20 -2.48
N ALA A 64 -16.94 -10.27 -3.19
CA ALA A 64 -16.24 -9.42 -4.17
C ALA A 64 -15.16 -8.55 -3.51
N ILE A 65 -15.44 -7.94 -2.35
CA ILE A 65 -14.47 -7.17 -1.57
C ILE A 65 -13.32 -8.06 -1.09
N CYS A 66 -13.62 -9.28 -0.65
CA CYS A 66 -12.60 -10.25 -0.22
C CYS A 66 -11.66 -10.64 -1.38
N ALA A 67 -12.23 -11.01 -2.53
CA ALA A 67 -11.47 -11.33 -3.73
C ALA A 67 -10.62 -10.13 -4.20
N TYR A 68 -11.20 -8.93 -4.20
CA TYR A 68 -10.48 -7.70 -4.53
C TYR A 68 -9.30 -7.44 -3.59
N ASN A 69 -9.47 -7.63 -2.28
CA ASN A 69 -8.38 -7.48 -1.31
C ASN A 69 -7.24 -8.46 -1.61
N PHE A 70 -7.54 -9.72 -1.91
CA PHE A 70 -6.52 -10.71 -2.24
C PHE A 70 -5.71 -10.29 -3.48
N VAL A 71 -6.40 -9.89 -4.55
CA VAL A 71 -5.76 -9.38 -5.78
C VAL A 71 -4.91 -8.15 -5.49
N LEU A 72 -5.39 -7.23 -4.65
CA LEU A 72 -4.68 -6.00 -4.31
C LEU A 72 -3.38 -6.28 -3.53
N PHE A 73 -3.40 -7.16 -2.54
CA PHE A 73 -2.20 -7.52 -1.78
C PHE A 73 -1.17 -8.27 -2.64
N VAL A 74 -1.62 -9.21 -3.47
CA VAL A 74 -0.74 -9.93 -4.41
C VAL A 74 -0.15 -8.95 -5.44
N GLY A 75 -0.98 -8.07 -6.00
CA GLY A 75 -0.56 -7.05 -6.96
C GLY A 75 0.45 -6.08 -6.37
N ALA A 76 0.21 -5.59 -5.14
CA ALA A 76 1.14 -4.71 -4.43
C ALA A 76 2.50 -5.38 -4.19
N LYS A 77 2.51 -6.66 -3.78
CA LYS A 77 3.75 -7.42 -3.59
C LYS A 77 4.52 -7.58 -4.90
N ILE A 78 3.84 -8.00 -5.97
CA ILE A 78 4.46 -8.16 -7.30
C ILE A 78 5.04 -6.83 -7.77
N PHE A 79 4.29 -5.74 -7.61
CA PHE A 79 4.72 -4.40 -7.98
C PHE A 79 6.01 -4.01 -7.24
N TYR A 80 6.02 -4.08 -5.90
CA TYR A 80 7.18 -3.69 -5.11
C TYR A 80 8.40 -4.56 -5.41
N VAL A 81 8.24 -5.90 -5.52
CA VAL A 81 9.35 -6.80 -5.86
C VAL A 81 9.92 -6.48 -7.23
N THR A 82 9.06 -6.23 -8.23
CA THR A 82 9.49 -5.93 -9.60
C THR A 82 10.25 -4.59 -9.65
N VAL A 83 9.76 -3.57 -8.96
CA VAL A 83 10.43 -2.26 -8.88
C VAL A 83 11.78 -2.39 -8.17
N ASN A 84 11.84 -3.11 -7.04
CA ASN A 84 13.10 -3.35 -6.33
C ASN A 84 14.11 -4.09 -7.21
N LYS A 85 13.71 -5.16 -7.89
CA LYS A 85 14.58 -5.92 -8.81
C LYS A 85 15.12 -5.07 -9.95
N LYS A 86 14.26 -4.23 -10.58
CA LYS A 86 14.69 -3.32 -11.65
C LYS A 86 15.73 -2.32 -11.15
N ARG A 87 15.50 -1.72 -9.99
CA ARG A 87 16.43 -0.77 -9.38
C ARG A 87 17.73 -1.43 -8.95
N GLU A 88 17.67 -2.64 -8.43
CA GLU A 88 18.83 -3.42 -8.05
C GLU A 88 19.70 -3.80 -9.25
N ALA A 89 19.09 -4.22 -10.36
CA ALA A 89 19.84 -4.50 -11.59
C ALA A 89 20.60 -3.27 -12.10
N VAL A 90 19.94 -2.11 -12.15
CA VAL A 90 20.58 -0.84 -12.54
C VAL A 90 21.68 -0.48 -11.55
N TRP A 91 21.39 -0.51 -10.24
CA TRP A 91 22.37 -0.18 -9.21
C TRP A 91 23.59 -1.10 -9.23
N ASN A 92 23.41 -2.40 -9.47
CA ASN A 92 24.52 -3.35 -9.50
C ASN A 92 25.35 -3.25 -10.79
N SER A 93 24.78 -2.74 -11.89
CA SER A 93 25.53 -2.42 -13.11
C SER A 93 26.39 -1.16 -13.03
N MET A 94 26.14 -0.29 -12.04
CA MET A 94 26.90 0.97 -11.87
C MET A 94 28.23 0.74 -11.16
N SER A 95 29.29 1.38 -11.68
CA SER A 95 30.60 1.43 -11.02
C SER A 95 30.52 2.22 -9.70
N ARG A 96 31.59 2.18 -8.90
CA ARG A 96 31.64 2.90 -7.63
C ARG A 96 31.60 4.43 -7.85
N GLU A 97 32.29 4.90 -8.88
CA GLU A 97 32.31 6.32 -9.30
C GLU A 97 30.94 6.77 -9.82
N ASP A 98 30.24 5.93 -10.59
CA ASP A 98 28.89 6.24 -11.08
C ASP A 98 27.88 6.35 -9.93
N LYS A 99 27.99 5.47 -8.93
CA LYS A 99 27.13 5.51 -7.74
C LYS A 99 27.37 6.78 -6.94
N GLU A 100 28.61 7.17 -6.75
CA GLU A 100 28.98 8.40 -6.04
C GLU A 100 28.48 9.63 -6.81
N THR A 101 28.69 9.67 -8.13
CA THR A 101 28.16 10.71 -9.01
C THR A 101 26.65 10.80 -8.92
N TYR A 102 25.94 9.66 -8.96
CA TYR A 102 24.49 9.64 -8.80
C TYR A 102 24.06 10.19 -7.43
N LEU A 103 24.68 9.76 -6.33
CA LEU A 103 24.33 10.25 -5.00
C LEU A 103 24.57 11.76 -4.84
N GLN A 104 25.58 12.32 -5.51
CA GLN A 104 25.90 13.75 -5.46
C GLN A 104 25.03 14.60 -6.39
N THR A 105 24.60 14.06 -7.53
CA THR A 105 23.95 14.85 -8.60
C THR A 105 22.47 14.56 -8.80
N THR A 106 21.94 13.48 -8.18
CA THR A 106 20.56 13.06 -8.41
C THR A 106 19.56 14.09 -7.91
N LYS A 107 18.49 14.28 -8.69
CA LYS A 107 17.30 15.05 -8.31
C LYS A 107 16.16 14.17 -7.82
N ASP A 108 16.40 12.85 -7.72
CA ASP A 108 15.38 11.91 -7.26
C ASP A 108 15.21 12.06 -5.75
N GLU A 109 13.96 12.30 -5.31
CA GLU A 109 13.62 12.40 -3.90
C GLU A 109 12.86 11.17 -3.40
N GLY A 110 13.20 10.76 -2.18
CA GLY A 110 12.48 9.74 -1.44
C GLY A 110 12.39 8.39 -2.15
N ASN A 111 11.17 7.94 -2.41
CA ASN A 111 10.92 6.61 -2.97
C ASN A 111 11.21 6.51 -4.48
N LYS A 112 11.60 7.62 -5.13
CA LYS A 112 12.02 7.64 -6.53
C LYS A 112 13.50 7.28 -6.71
N ARG A 113 14.30 7.41 -5.66
CA ARG A 113 15.74 7.14 -5.70
C ARG A 113 16.06 5.69 -6.09
N LEU A 114 17.17 5.51 -6.82
CA LEU A 114 17.67 4.20 -7.25
C LEU A 114 18.16 3.33 -6.08
N ASP A 115 18.61 3.92 -4.97
CA ASP A 115 19.00 3.20 -3.75
C ASP A 115 17.80 2.88 -2.84
N PHE A 116 16.63 3.47 -3.10
CA PHE A 116 15.43 3.17 -2.31
C PHE A 116 14.87 1.78 -2.63
N ARG A 117 14.52 1.03 -1.58
CA ARG A 117 13.85 -0.27 -1.68
C ARG A 117 12.52 -0.24 -0.93
N PHE A 118 11.46 -0.61 -1.64
CA PHE A 118 10.13 -0.74 -1.05
C PHE A 118 10.08 -1.93 -0.09
N ALA A 119 9.41 -1.74 1.04
CA ALA A 119 9.05 -2.83 1.94
C ALA A 119 7.84 -3.58 1.38
N HIS A 120 7.93 -4.91 1.32
CA HIS A 120 6.94 -5.79 0.68
C HIS A 120 6.89 -7.18 1.32
#